data_AF-A0A6J8DPA1-F1
#
_entry.id   AF-A0A6J8DPA1-F1
#
_cell.length_a   1.000
_cell.length_b   1.000
_cell.length_c   1.000
_cell.angle_alpha   90.00
_cell.angle_beta   90.00
_cell.angle_gamma   90.00
#
_symmetry.space_group_name_H-M   'P 1'
#
loop_
_entity.id
_entity.type
_entity.pdbx_description
1 polymer ?
#
loop_
_entity_poly.entity_id
_entity_poly.type
_entity_poly.pdbx_seq_one_letter_code
_entity_poly.pdbx_strand_id
1 'polypeptide(L)'
;MKNKEDMKEIHSDTGIVSQPLQNVNELLQARENITQDENSVKSLLHQLLDKTDSLFELVKSIDEQRIEDKQDFQNKINQVNDRITAFSKQMCTNDEHQAEHLREIENSVKLVKIEQDKHFSRVHNKIQSLSDRVKDIPSRSQCIAKHVTLEMEKSNENIEYRNVNIINHSNTSSTSKALDQPQTKRTNFQTFPDDRKDKTLIIGSSIIKGIDASKIGKDVHIRTNRGATVPILTEKIRKSNIQHYTSIILVVGGNDASSRIQPEAFRENYEFMIKTLRSKNPSIDIAVSEICPRRNVNTDVYNTILHRISTELNFKIIKQTDAFVSRGGDLVSTYYHRDGIHLTNQGTIQLLRNINRVVNIFIRTNSSQSNNENNEQHGKRQSIVNTFNGICFNCGFYGHHYKDCHTF
;
A
#
# COMPACT_ATOMS: atom_id res chain seq x y z
N MET A 1 -64.17 30.04 -78.18
CA MET A 1 -64.56 30.86 -77.01
C MET A 1 -64.55 29.93 -75.80
N LYS A 2 -63.53 30.04 -74.92
CA LYS A 2 -63.63 30.62 -73.55
C LYS A 2 -64.69 29.90 -72.69
N ASN A 3 -64.46 29.35 -71.50
CA ASN A 3 -63.37 29.39 -70.52
C ASN A 3 -63.47 28.13 -69.64
N LYS A 4 -62.33 27.51 -69.30
CA LYS A 4 -62.17 26.68 -68.10
C LYS A 4 -61.52 27.59 -67.05
N GLU A 5 -62.18 27.79 -65.92
CA GLU A 5 -61.59 28.45 -64.74
C GLU A 5 -61.48 27.44 -63.60
N ASP A 6 -60.26 27.35 -63.10
CA ASP A 6 -59.78 26.49 -62.03
C ASP A 6 -60.30 26.95 -60.66
N MET A 7 -60.96 26.06 -59.91
CA MET A 7 -61.06 26.18 -58.46
C MET A 7 -59.89 25.44 -57.82
N LYS A 8 -58.88 26.20 -57.40
CA LYS A 8 -57.81 25.73 -56.52
C LYS A 8 -58.33 25.61 -55.09
N GLU A 9 -58.28 24.39 -54.57
CA GLU A 9 -58.46 24.04 -53.17
C GLU A 9 -57.25 24.57 -52.38
N ILE A 10 -57.50 25.50 -51.46
CA ILE A 10 -56.49 26.06 -50.56
C ILE A 10 -56.42 25.12 -49.35
N HIS A 11 -55.45 24.20 -49.34
CA HIS A 11 -55.05 23.52 -48.12
C HIS A 11 -54.32 24.51 -47.20
N SER A 12 -54.96 24.84 -46.07
CA SER A 12 -54.37 25.62 -45.00
C SER A 12 -53.40 24.73 -44.23
N ASP A 13 -52.12 24.88 -44.55
CA ASP A 13 -51.00 24.22 -43.89
C ASP A 13 -50.69 24.93 -42.56
N THR A 14 -51.49 24.67 -41.52
CA THR A 14 -51.27 25.13 -40.15
C THR A 14 -50.39 24.12 -39.39
N GLY A 15 -49.23 23.80 -39.93
CA GLY A 15 -48.30 22.80 -39.39
C GLY A 15 -47.11 23.34 -38.57
N ILE A 16 -47.16 24.57 -38.04
CA ILE A 16 -45.95 25.25 -37.50
C ILE A 16 -45.97 25.51 -35.97
N VAL A 17 -47.02 25.13 -35.24
CA VAL A 17 -47.13 25.51 -33.80
C VAL A 17 -46.81 24.37 -32.81
N SER A 18 -46.48 23.15 -33.26
CA SER A 18 -46.33 22.00 -32.34
C SER A 18 -44.91 21.75 -31.80
N GLN A 19 -43.85 22.26 -32.44
CA GLN A 19 -42.47 22.03 -31.98
C GLN A 19 -42.06 22.77 -30.68
N PRO A 20 -42.53 23.99 -30.36
CA PRO A 20 -42.14 24.68 -29.14
C PRO A 20 -42.61 24.00 -27.86
N LEU A 21 -43.78 23.34 -27.89
CA LEU A 21 -44.36 22.65 -26.72
C LEU A 21 -43.61 21.36 -26.37
N GLN A 22 -43.01 20.69 -27.36
CA GLN A 22 -42.25 19.46 -27.16
C GLN A 22 -40.95 19.73 -26.38
N ASN A 23 -40.27 20.84 -26.69
CA ASN A 23 -39.06 21.27 -25.98
C ASN A 23 -39.33 21.69 -24.52
N VAL A 24 -40.53 22.22 -24.21
CA VAL A 24 -40.90 22.58 -22.83
C VAL A 24 -41.10 21.33 -21.96
N ASN A 25 -41.70 20.28 -22.50
CA ASN A 25 -41.89 19.03 -21.76
C ASN A 25 -40.56 18.32 -21.46
N GLU A 26 -39.62 18.31 -22.41
CA GLU A 26 -38.28 17.76 -22.20
C GLU A 26 -37.51 18.53 -21.11
N LEU A 27 -37.63 19.87 -21.07
CA LEU A 27 -37.02 20.70 -20.02
C LEU A 27 -37.65 20.47 -18.63
N LEU A 28 -38.97 20.30 -18.56
CA LEU A 28 -39.65 19.97 -17.31
C LEU A 28 -39.22 18.58 -16.80
N GLN A 29 -39.13 17.59 -17.69
CA GLN A 29 -38.67 16.25 -17.33
C GLN A 29 -37.19 16.24 -16.90
N ALA A 30 -36.33 17.01 -17.55
CA ALA A 30 -34.93 17.18 -17.12
C ALA A 30 -34.84 17.82 -15.73
N ARG A 31 -35.68 18.82 -15.44
CA ARG A 31 -35.76 19.47 -14.11
C ARG A 31 -36.24 18.51 -13.02
N GLU A 32 -37.21 17.66 -13.32
CA GLU A 32 -37.67 16.61 -12.39
C GLU A 32 -36.57 15.60 -12.09
N ASN A 33 -35.83 15.15 -13.11
CA ASN A 33 -34.69 14.24 -12.94
C ASN A 33 -33.59 14.85 -12.06
N ILE A 34 -33.23 16.13 -12.29
CA ILE A 34 -32.24 16.85 -11.46
C ILE A 34 -32.72 16.93 -10.00
N THR A 35 -34.00 17.24 -9.78
CA THR A 35 -34.58 17.32 -8.43
C THR A 35 -34.56 15.96 -7.72
N GLN A 36 -34.81 14.88 -8.47
CA GLN A 36 -34.75 13.51 -7.95
C GLN A 36 -33.31 13.13 -7.54
N ASP A 37 -32.32 13.49 -8.36
CA ASP A 37 -30.91 13.25 -8.05
C ASP A 37 -30.44 14.05 -6.82
N GLU A 38 -30.85 15.32 -6.69
CA GLU A 38 -30.57 16.13 -5.49
C GLU A 38 -31.13 15.49 -4.21
N ASN A 39 -32.38 14.99 -4.26
CA ASN A 39 -33.00 14.32 -3.12
C ASN A 39 -32.31 12.99 -2.78
N SER A 40 -31.84 12.25 -3.80
CA SER A 40 -31.05 11.02 -3.61
C SER A 40 -29.72 11.32 -2.92
N VAL A 41 -29.02 12.38 -3.34
CA VAL A 41 -27.76 12.83 -2.71
C VAL A 41 -27.99 13.29 -1.26
N LYS A 42 -29.05 14.07 -1.00
CA LYS A 42 -29.40 14.48 0.38
C LYS A 42 -29.70 13.28 1.28
N SER A 43 -30.44 12.29 0.78
CA SER A 43 -30.74 11.05 1.50
C SER A 43 -29.46 10.27 1.84
N LEU A 44 -28.54 10.11 0.87
CA LEU A 44 -27.24 9.49 1.10
C LEU A 44 -26.40 10.26 2.13
N LEU A 45 -26.43 11.59 2.09
CA LEU A 45 -25.71 12.42 3.05
C LEU A 45 -26.25 12.22 4.48
N HIS A 46 -27.56 12.17 4.66
CA HIS A 46 -28.17 11.86 5.96
C HIS A 46 -27.79 10.45 6.46
N GLN A 47 -27.84 9.43 5.60
CA GLN A 47 -27.40 8.08 5.98
C GLN A 47 -25.92 8.01 6.38
N LEU A 48 -25.05 8.82 5.75
CA LEU A 48 -23.64 8.91 6.13
C LEU A 48 -23.44 9.60 7.48
N LEU A 49 -24.23 10.64 7.77
CA LEU A 49 -24.21 11.32 9.08
C LEU A 49 -24.66 10.36 10.19
N ASP A 50 -25.77 9.66 10.02
CA ASP A 50 -26.29 8.69 11.01
C ASP A 50 -25.28 7.56 11.30
N LYS A 51 -24.58 7.07 10.26
CA LYS A 51 -23.50 6.08 10.41
C LYS A 51 -22.30 6.64 11.16
N THR A 52 -22.00 7.94 10.98
CA THR A 52 -20.88 8.59 11.67
C THR A 52 -21.18 8.74 13.16
N ASP A 53 -22.41 9.11 13.51
CA ASP A 53 -22.85 9.18 14.91
C ASP A 53 -22.85 7.79 15.58
N SER A 54 -23.33 6.77 14.87
CA SER A 54 -23.28 5.38 15.34
C SER A 54 -21.85 4.89 15.61
N LEU A 55 -20.90 5.28 14.75
CA LEU A 55 -19.47 4.98 14.97
C LEU A 55 -18.90 5.73 16.17
N PHE A 56 -19.33 6.96 16.40
CA PHE A 56 -18.90 7.75 17.56
C PHE A 56 -19.35 7.11 18.88
N GLU A 57 -20.61 6.69 18.97
CA GLU A 57 -21.13 5.98 20.14
C GLU A 57 -20.43 4.63 20.36
N LEU A 58 -20.12 3.90 19.28
CA LEU A 58 -19.34 2.66 19.39
C LEU A 58 -17.93 2.90 19.94
N VAL A 59 -17.23 3.93 19.46
CA VAL A 59 -15.89 4.30 19.95
C VAL A 59 -15.94 4.68 21.43
N LYS A 60 -16.98 5.42 21.84
CA LYS A 60 -17.20 5.80 23.23
C LYS A 60 -17.44 4.58 24.12
N SER A 61 -18.32 3.66 23.70
CA SER A 61 -18.59 2.42 24.43
C SER A 61 -17.33 1.55 24.59
N ILE A 62 -16.48 1.47 23.56
CA ILE A 62 -15.19 0.76 23.63
C ILE A 62 -14.25 1.41 24.65
N ASP A 63 -14.22 2.75 24.74
CA ASP A 63 -13.36 3.45 25.69
C ASP A 63 -13.85 3.28 27.13
N GLU A 64 -15.17 3.30 27.35
CA GLU A 64 -15.80 3.00 28.65
C GLU A 64 -15.48 1.57 29.12
N GLN A 65 -15.68 0.56 28.26
CA GLN A 65 -15.33 -0.84 28.58
C GLN A 65 -13.83 -0.99 28.91
N ARG A 66 -12.95 -0.27 28.20
CA ARG A 66 -11.51 -0.29 28.47
C ARG A 66 -11.18 0.27 29.86
N ILE A 67 -11.87 1.33 30.29
CA ILE A 67 -11.68 1.93 31.62
C ILE A 67 -12.12 0.93 32.70
N GLU A 68 -13.24 0.24 32.50
CA GLU A 68 -13.72 -0.82 33.41
C GLU A 68 -12.73 -1.98 33.50
N ASP A 69 -12.25 -2.50 32.36
CA ASP A 69 -11.28 -3.60 32.32
C ASP A 69 -9.97 -3.22 33.03
N LYS A 70 -9.51 -1.97 32.86
CA LYS A 70 -8.33 -1.44 33.55
C LYS A 70 -8.55 -1.42 35.07
N GLN A 71 -9.73 -1.01 35.52
CA GLN A 71 -10.07 -0.94 36.93
C GLN A 71 -10.19 -2.33 37.57
N ASP A 72 -10.87 -3.27 36.91
CA ASP A 72 -10.96 -4.68 37.36
C ASP A 72 -9.57 -5.31 37.50
N PHE A 73 -8.70 -5.08 36.52
CA PHE A 73 -7.34 -5.59 36.59
C PHE A 73 -6.53 -4.95 37.73
N GLN A 74 -6.66 -3.64 37.94
CA GLN A 74 -6.00 -2.96 39.06
C GLN A 74 -6.47 -3.52 40.41
N ASN A 75 -7.76 -3.86 40.54
CA ASN A 75 -8.30 -4.52 41.72
C ASN A 75 -7.68 -5.92 41.92
N LYS A 76 -7.51 -6.71 40.85
CA LYS A 76 -6.84 -8.03 40.90
C LYS A 76 -5.37 -7.90 41.32
N ILE A 77 -4.63 -6.91 40.83
CA ILE A 77 -3.25 -6.62 41.29
C ILE A 77 -3.24 -6.34 42.78
N ASN A 78 -4.16 -5.51 43.27
CA ASN A 78 -4.23 -5.15 44.69
C ASN A 78 -4.50 -6.39 45.55
N GLN A 79 -5.43 -7.26 45.14
CA GLN A 79 -5.69 -8.54 45.82
C GLN A 79 -4.44 -9.44 45.85
N VAL A 80 -3.66 -9.50 44.76
CA VAL A 80 -2.41 -10.27 44.74
C VAL A 80 -1.39 -9.66 45.71
N ASN A 81 -1.24 -8.34 45.75
CA ASN A 81 -0.34 -7.66 46.69
C ASN A 81 -0.76 -7.86 48.14
N ASP A 82 -2.05 -7.85 48.45
CA ASP A 82 -2.58 -8.12 49.78
C ASP A 82 -2.26 -9.55 50.21
N ARG A 83 -2.41 -10.52 49.29
CA ARG A 83 -2.05 -11.93 49.52
C ARG A 83 -0.55 -12.11 49.72
N ILE A 84 0.29 -11.44 48.92
CA ILE A 84 1.75 -11.44 49.10
C ILE A 84 2.10 -10.86 50.48
N THR A 85 1.48 -9.74 50.86
CA THR A 85 1.73 -9.09 52.16
C THR A 85 1.31 -9.97 53.33
N ALA A 86 0.13 -10.61 53.25
CA ALA A 86 -0.35 -11.54 54.27
C ALA A 86 0.56 -12.76 54.37
N PHE A 87 1.00 -13.31 53.24
CA PHE A 87 1.93 -14.43 53.17
C PHE A 87 3.30 -14.05 53.76
N SER A 88 3.86 -12.89 53.41
CA SER A 88 5.12 -12.37 53.98
C SER A 88 5.02 -12.22 55.50
N LYS A 89 3.89 -11.71 56.03
CA LYS A 89 3.66 -11.63 57.49
C LYS A 89 3.62 -13.01 58.16
N GLN A 90 3.04 -14.01 57.50
CA GLN A 90 3.02 -15.39 57.99
C GLN A 90 4.44 -16.01 57.96
N MET A 91 5.24 -15.66 56.96
CA MET A 91 6.57 -16.21 56.71
C MET A 91 7.70 -15.56 57.53
N CYS A 92 7.51 -14.39 58.15
CA CYS A 92 8.47 -13.79 59.10
C CYS A 92 8.78 -14.65 60.36
N THR A 93 8.29 -15.89 60.40
CA THR A 93 8.59 -16.88 61.43
C THR A 93 9.59 -17.96 60.97
N ASN A 94 10.07 -17.98 59.72
CA ASN A 94 11.03 -18.99 59.20
C ASN A 94 11.99 -18.47 58.10
N ASP A 95 13.14 -19.17 58.01
CA ASP A 95 14.29 -19.17 57.08
C ASP A 95 14.48 -18.13 55.95
N GLU A 96 15.73 -17.66 55.85
CA GLU A 96 16.29 -16.69 54.89
C GLU A 96 16.07 -17.08 53.40
N HIS A 97 16.01 -18.37 53.10
CA HIS A 97 15.80 -18.87 51.73
C HIS A 97 14.39 -18.58 51.18
N GLN A 98 13.39 -18.43 52.06
CA GLN A 98 12.02 -18.09 51.67
C GLN A 98 11.86 -16.59 51.34
N ALA A 99 12.70 -15.73 51.95
CA ALA A 99 12.71 -14.30 51.66
C ALA A 99 13.20 -14.01 50.23
N GLU A 100 14.12 -14.80 49.70
CA GLU A 100 14.60 -14.69 48.31
C GLU A 100 13.49 -15.03 47.30
N HIS A 101 12.75 -16.11 47.54
CA HIS A 101 11.62 -16.51 46.69
C HIS A 101 10.50 -15.44 46.67
N LEU A 102 10.27 -14.76 47.81
CA LEU A 102 9.32 -13.65 47.88
C LEU A 102 9.77 -12.44 47.06
N ARG A 103 11.07 -12.10 47.09
CA ARG A 103 11.61 -11.01 46.24
C ARG A 103 11.45 -11.33 44.75
N GLU A 104 11.62 -12.58 44.35
CA GLU A 104 11.44 -13.01 42.95
C GLU A 104 9.97 -12.88 42.51
N ILE A 105 9.02 -13.27 43.37
CA ILE A 105 7.59 -13.09 43.11
C ILE A 105 7.24 -11.60 43.02
N GLU A 106 7.71 -10.76 43.94
CA GLU A 106 7.51 -9.30 43.89
C GLU A 106 8.04 -8.68 42.60
N ASN A 107 9.23 -9.10 42.15
CA ASN A 107 9.82 -8.63 40.90
C ASN A 107 9.00 -9.07 39.68
N SER A 108 8.49 -10.30 39.69
CA SER A 108 7.61 -10.81 38.64
C SER A 108 6.31 -10.02 38.54
N VAL A 109 5.68 -9.70 39.68
CA VAL A 109 4.47 -8.85 39.72
C VAL A 109 4.76 -7.44 39.19
N LYS A 110 5.90 -6.84 39.55
CA LYS A 110 6.32 -5.53 39.01
C LYS A 110 6.49 -5.56 37.49
N LEU A 111 7.10 -6.61 36.94
CA LEU A 111 7.28 -6.76 35.49
C LEU A 111 5.95 -6.91 34.75
N VAL A 112 5.01 -7.71 35.28
CA VAL A 112 3.66 -7.86 34.72
C VAL A 112 2.95 -6.50 34.67
N LYS A 113 3.04 -5.71 35.75
CA LYS A 113 2.45 -4.36 35.80
C LYS A 113 3.01 -3.42 34.72
N ILE A 114 4.33 -3.43 34.52
CA ILE A 114 4.99 -2.61 33.48
C ILE A 114 4.52 -3.00 32.08
N GLU A 115 4.48 -4.30 31.77
CA GLU A 115 4.09 -4.76 30.43
C GLU A 115 2.61 -4.49 30.14
N GLN A 116 1.78 -4.60 31.17
CA GLN A 116 0.37 -4.24 31.10
C GLN A 116 0.17 -2.73 30.85
N ASP A 117 0.87 -1.86 31.57
CA ASP A 117 0.78 -0.41 31.35
C ASP A 117 1.14 -0.05 29.90
N LYS A 118 2.18 -0.69 29.34
CA LYS A 118 2.51 -0.55 27.91
C LYS A 118 1.38 -1.01 27.00
N HIS A 119 0.74 -2.14 27.30
CA HIS A 119 -0.40 -2.63 26.51
C HIS A 119 -1.57 -1.64 26.52
N PHE A 120 -1.98 -1.14 27.70
CA PHE A 120 -3.05 -0.15 27.80
C PHE A 120 -2.70 1.16 27.10
N SER A 121 -1.44 1.62 27.16
CA SER A 121 -0.99 2.79 26.40
C SER A 121 -1.09 2.58 24.88
N ARG A 122 -0.72 1.40 24.37
CA ARG A 122 -0.86 1.07 22.94
C ARG A 122 -2.32 1.09 22.48
N VAL A 123 -3.21 0.49 23.27
CA VAL A 123 -4.65 0.49 22.98
C VAL A 123 -5.21 1.91 23.03
N HIS A 124 -4.84 2.69 24.05
CA HIS A 124 -5.26 4.10 24.17
C HIS A 124 -4.86 4.93 22.96
N ASN A 125 -3.60 4.86 22.53
CA ASN A 125 -3.12 5.60 21.37
C ASN A 125 -3.87 5.21 20.08
N LYS A 126 -4.25 3.94 19.95
CA LYS A 126 -5.04 3.46 18.81
C LYS A 126 -6.48 3.99 18.83
N ILE A 127 -7.13 3.98 20.00
CA ILE A 127 -8.47 4.56 20.18
C ILE A 127 -8.43 6.08 19.92
N GLN A 128 -7.43 6.77 20.46
CA GLN A 128 -7.25 8.22 20.24
C GLN A 128 -7.09 8.52 18.75
N SER A 129 -6.22 7.78 18.05
CA SER A 129 -6.05 7.93 16.60
C SER A 129 -7.34 7.67 15.81
N LEU A 130 -8.17 6.71 16.23
CA LEU A 130 -9.48 6.48 15.61
C LEU A 130 -10.45 7.62 15.91
N SER A 131 -10.49 8.11 17.15
CA SER A 131 -11.31 9.26 17.55
C SER A 131 -10.96 10.51 16.73
N ASP A 132 -9.67 10.81 16.58
CA ASP A 132 -9.20 11.95 15.79
C ASP A 132 -9.59 11.81 14.31
N ARG A 133 -9.54 10.59 13.75
CA ARG A 133 -10.00 10.32 12.38
C ARG A 133 -11.50 10.50 12.22
N VAL A 134 -12.30 10.09 13.20
CA VAL A 134 -13.76 10.29 13.18
C VAL A 134 -14.10 11.78 13.27
N LYS A 135 -13.38 12.54 14.10
CA LYS A 135 -13.56 14.01 14.20
C LYS A 135 -13.22 14.77 12.93
N ASP A 136 -12.35 14.23 12.07
CA ASP A 136 -11.99 14.85 10.77
C ASP A 136 -13.04 14.57 9.66
N ILE A 137 -13.94 13.60 9.85
CA ILE A 137 -14.96 13.25 8.86
C ILE A 137 -15.87 14.43 8.54
N PRO A 138 -16.47 15.16 9.52
CA PRO A 138 -17.31 16.32 9.23
C PRO A 138 -16.59 17.40 8.39
N SER A 139 -15.32 17.68 8.70
CA SER A 139 -14.51 18.67 7.96
C SER A 139 -14.27 18.25 6.52
N ARG A 140 -13.97 16.96 6.29
CA ARG A 140 -13.83 16.39 4.94
C ARG A 140 -15.16 16.37 4.18
N SER A 141 -16.24 15.96 4.83
CA SER A 141 -17.59 15.95 4.26
C SER A 141 -18.04 17.35 3.85
N GLN A 142 -17.74 18.37 4.67
CA GLN A 142 -18.04 19.77 4.36
C GLN A 142 -17.19 20.30 3.19
N CYS A 143 -15.94 19.85 3.07
CA CYS A 143 -15.09 20.17 1.92
C CYS A 143 -15.62 19.55 0.62
N ILE A 144 -16.03 18.29 0.66
CA ILE A 144 -16.66 17.59 -0.47
C ILE A 144 -17.98 18.29 -0.85
N ALA A 145 -18.84 18.61 0.12
CA ALA A 145 -20.09 19.32 -0.13
C ALA A 145 -19.85 20.66 -0.83
N LYS A 146 -18.90 21.48 -0.34
CA LYS A 146 -18.51 22.74 -1.00
C LYS A 146 -18.01 22.54 -2.42
N HIS A 147 -17.21 21.50 -2.66
CA HIS A 147 -16.70 21.21 -4.00
C HIS A 147 -17.82 20.76 -4.95
N VAL A 148 -18.78 19.97 -4.47
CA VAL A 148 -19.94 19.55 -5.25
C VAL A 148 -20.82 20.77 -5.58
N THR A 149 -21.09 21.65 -4.61
CA THR A 149 -21.84 22.90 -4.86
C THR A 149 -21.15 23.78 -5.91
N LEU A 150 -19.83 23.97 -5.80
CA LEU A 150 -19.06 24.76 -6.78
C LEU A 150 -19.09 24.15 -8.19
N GLU A 151 -19.03 22.82 -8.32
CA GLU A 151 -19.11 22.16 -9.63
C GLU A 151 -20.53 22.21 -10.21
N MET A 152 -21.57 22.18 -9.36
CA MET A 152 -22.96 22.41 -9.78
C MET A 152 -23.17 23.85 -10.25
N GLU A 153 -22.64 24.85 -9.54
CA GLU A 153 -22.70 26.26 -9.92
C GLU A 153 -22.02 26.50 -11.28
N LYS A 154 -20.80 25.97 -11.49
CA LYS A 154 -20.10 26.04 -12.79
C LYS A 154 -20.86 25.34 -13.92
N SER A 155 -21.55 24.24 -13.61
CA SER A 155 -22.35 23.52 -14.61
C SER A 155 -23.59 24.34 -15.01
N ASN A 156 -24.22 25.04 -14.06
CA ASN A 156 -25.34 25.94 -14.32
C ASN A 156 -24.92 27.16 -15.15
N GLU A 157 -23.78 27.79 -14.85
CA GLU A 157 -23.25 28.90 -15.66
C GLU A 157 -22.99 28.47 -17.12
N ASN A 158 -22.46 27.26 -17.33
CA ASN A 158 -22.24 26.72 -18.69
C ASN A 158 -23.54 26.40 -19.45
N ILE A 159 -24.64 26.07 -18.75
CA ILE A 159 -25.95 25.85 -19.36
C ILE A 159 -26.56 27.18 -19.82
N GLU A 160 -26.45 28.26 -19.02
CA GLU A 160 -26.88 29.59 -19.44
C GLU A 160 -26.13 30.08 -20.68
N TYR A 161 -24.81 29.91 -20.74
CA TYR A 161 -24.01 30.29 -21.90
C TYR A 161 -24.32 29.46 -23.16
N ARG A 162 -24.68 28.17 -23.03
CA ARG A 162 -25.10 27.35 -24.18
C ARG A 162 -26.47 27.74 -24.72
N ASN A 163 -27.41 28.11 -23.85
CA ASN A 163 -28.74 28.52 -24.28
C ASN A 163 -28.73 29.86 -25.06
N VAL A 164 -27.78 30.76 -24.77
CA VAL A 164 -27.61 32.01 -25.54
C VAL A 164 -27.01 31.78 -26.93
N ASN A 165 -26.16 30.75 -27.11
CA ASN A 165 -25.52 30.47 -28.40
C ASN A 165 -26.36 29.59 -29.34
N ILE A 166 -27.29 28.78 -28.82
CA ILE A 166 -28.17 27.94 -29.66
C ILE A 166 -29.21 28.78 -30.44
N ILE A 167 -29.57 29.98 -29.96
CA ILE A 167 -30.52 30.87 -30.65
C ILE A 167 -29.89 31.56 -31.87
N ASN A 168 -28.55 31.64 -31.96
CA ASN A 168 -27.85 32.42 -33.01
C ASN A 168 -27.25 31.60 -34.17
N HIS A 169 -27.40 30.27 -34.20
CA HIS A 169 -26.75 29.41 -35.21
C HIS A 169 -27.68 28.43 -35.94
N SER A 170 -28.91 28.86 -36.21
CA SER A 170 -29.84 28.16 -37.10
C SER A 170 -29.83 28.77 -38.50
N ASN A 171 -28.71 28.63 -39.25
CA ASN A 171 -28.68 28.77 -40.71
C ASN A 171 -27.27 28.45 -41.24
N THR A 172 -26.99 27.18 -41.55
CA THR A 172 -25.98 26.80 -42.56
C THR A 172 -26.13 25.32 -42.92
N SER A 173 -26.84 25.09 -44.02
CA SER A 173 -26.92 23.80 -44.71
C SER A 173 -25.58 23.48 -45.37
N SER A 174 -25.01 22.29 -45.17
CA SER A 174 -23.96 21.73 -46.04
C SER A 174 -23.77 20.21 -45.87
N THR A 175 -24.35 19.48 -46.83
CA THR A 175 -23.74 18.41 -47.64
C THR A 175 -22.94 17.29 -46.97
N SER A 176 -23.59 16.12 -46.93
CA SER A 176 -23.03 14.80 -46.69
C SER A 176 -22.07 14.36 -47.82
N LYS A 177 -20.85 13.97 -47.46
CA LYS A 177 -19.96 13.16 -48.29
C LYS A 177 -19.76 11.79 -47.62
N ALA A 178 -20.14 10.75 -48.37
CA ALA A 178 -19.90 9.36 -48.03
C ALA A 178 -18.38 9.08 -47.94
N LEU A 179 -17.96 8.40 -46.87
CA LEU A 179 -16.59 7.99 -46.64
C LEU A 179 -16.51 6.46 -46.64
N ASP A 180 -15.72 5.94 -47.57
CA ASP A 180 -15.41 4.53 -47.75
C ASP A 180 -14.81 3.89 -46.49
N GLN A 181 -15.34 2.72 -46.13
CA GLN A 181 -14.80 1.87 -45.07
C GLN A 181 -13.63 1.01 -45.59
N PRO A 182 -12.44 1.06 -44.98
CA PRO A 182 -11.37 0.13 -45.30
C PRO A 182 -11.62 -1.21 -44.60
N GLN A 183 -11.71 -2.28 -45.41
CA GLN A 183 -11.79 -3.67 -44.95
C GLN A 183 -10.51 -4.05 -44.18
N THR A 184 -10.67 -4.32 -42.88
CA THR A 184 -9.62 -4.79 -41.99
C THR A 184 -9.32 -6.27 -42.25
N LYS A 185 -8.21 -6.53 -42.95
CA LYS A 185 -7.61 -7.87 -43.06
C LYS A 185 -7.25 -8.38 -41.66
N ARG A 186 -7.97 -9.39 -41.19
CA ARG A 186 -7.62 -10.19 -40.00
C ARG A 186 -6.28 -10.90 -40.24
N THR A 187 -5.21 -10.36 -39.68
CA THR A 187 -3.92 -11.04 -39.58
C THR A 187 -4.01 -12.11 -38.51
N ASN A 188 -3.88 -13.37 -38.93
CA ASN A 188 -3.70 -14.52 -38.05
C ASN A 188 -2.48 -14.29 -37.15
N PHE A 189 -2.71 -14.12 -35.85
CA PHE A 189 -1.65 -14.07 -34.85
C PHE A 189 -1.00 -15.46 -34.75
N GLN A 190 0.15 -15.62 -35.41
CA GLN A 190 1.08 -16.70 -35.12
C GLN A 190 1.50 -16.59 -33.66
N THR A 191 1.07 -17.54 -32.85
CA THR A 191 1.57 -17.77 -31.48
C THR A 191 3.01 -18.25 -31.59
N PHE A 192 3.97 -17.33 -31.46
CA PHE A 192 5.37 -17.70 -31.28
C PHE A 192 5.53 -18.37 -29.89
N PRO A 193 6.31 -19.46 -29.78
CA PRO A 193 6.63 -20.03 -28.48
C PRO A 193 7.30 -18.95 -27.63
N ASP A 194 6.71 -18.69 -26.46
CA ASP A 194 7.08 -17.58 -25.58
C ASP A 194 8.39 -17.90 -24.86
N ASP A 195 9.51 -17.72 -25.56
CA ASP A 195 10.87 -17.88 -25.04
C ASP A 195 11.26 -16.72 -24.10
N ARG A 196 10.26 -16.07 -23.49
CA ARG A 196 10.42 -15.02 -22.49
C ARG A 196 10.97 -15.65 -21.22
N LYS A 197 12.29 -15.71 -21.14
CA LYS A 197 12.99 -15.93 -19.86
C LYS A 197 12.40 -15.00 -18.81
N ASP A 198 12.13 -15.55 -17.63
CA ASP A 198 11.64 -14.83 -16.46
C ASP A 198 12.62 -13.74 -16.04
N LYS A 199 12.43 -12.52 -16.54
CA LYS A 199 13.27 -11.37 -16.23
C LYS A 199 12.72 -10.64 -15.02
N THR A 200 13.59 -10.42 -14.04
CA THR A 200 13.26 -9.68 -12.82
C THR A 200 13.95 -8.31 -12.81
N LEU A 201 13.22 -7.26 -12.43
CA LEU A 201 13.79 -5.93 -12.19
C LEU A 201 13.83 -5.61 -10.70
N ILE A 202 15.01 -5.40 -10.12
CA ILE A 202 15.17 -4.78 -8.81
C ILE A 202 15.37 -3.28 -9.02
N ILE A 203 14.46 -2.45 -8.52
CA ILE A 203 14.54 -0.99 -8.65
C ILE A 203 14.32 -0.32 -7.30
N GLY A 204 15.13 0.69 -7.00
CA GLY A 204 15.10 1.29 -5.67
C GLY A 204 15.98 2.51 -5.49
N SER A 205 16.14 2.90 -4.22
CA SER A 205 16.90 4.09 -3.80
C SER A 205 18.41 3.82 -3.67
N SER A 206 19.14 4.61 -2.88
CA SER A 206 20.57 4.39 -2.61
C SER A 206 20.86 3.11 -1.82
N ILE A 207 19.87 2.52 -1.13
CA ILE A 207 20.04 1.28 -0.34
C ILE A 207 20.52 0.11 -1.20
N ILE A 208 20.08 0.04 -2.46
CA ILE A 208 20.48 -1.05 -3.38
C ILE A 208 21.75 -0.73 -4.19
N LYS A 209 22.44 0.38 -3.91
CA LYS A 209 23.66 0.78 -4.65
C LYS A 209 24.79 -0.25 -4.50
N GLY A 210 24.86 -0.92 -3.36
CA GLY A 210 25.91 -1.89 -3.06
C GLY A 210 25.71 -3.27 -3.69
N ILE A 211 24.58 -3.50 -4.39
CA ILE A 211 24.30 -4.79 -4.99
C ILE A 211 25.17 -4.99 -6.23
N ASP A 212 25.95 -6.07 -6.19
CA ASP A 212 26.81 -6.49 -7.29
C ASP A 212 26.02 -7.37 -8.27
N ALA A 213 25.66 -6.80 -9.42
CA ALA A 213 24.89 -7.50 -10.46
C ALA A 213 25.56 -8.79 -10.95
N SER A 214 26.89 -8.90 -10.87
CA SER A 214 27.63 -10.10 -11.30
C SER A 214 27.37 -11.32 -10.39
N LYS A 215 26.91 -11.07 -9.16
CA LYS A 215 26.62 -12.10 -8.14
C LYS A 215 25.16 -12.55 -8.15
N ILE A 216 24.33 -12.00 -9.01
CA ILE A 216 22.90 -12.32 -9.11
C ILE A 216 22.64 -13.02 -10.45
N GLY A 217 21.51 -13.73 -10.58
CA GLY A 217 21.09 -14.37 -11.82
C GLY A 217 21.16 -13.43 -13.03
N LYS A 218 21.54 -13.97 -14.19
CA LYS A 218 21.72 -13.19 -15.44
C LYS A 218 20.43 -12.48 -15.89
N ASP A 219 19.28 -13.01 -15.49
CA ASP A 219 17.96 -12.47 -15.83
C ASP A 219 17.44 -11.45 -14.79
N VAL A 220 18.28 -11.06 -13.81
CA VAL A 220 17.96 -10.02 -12.83
C VAL A 220 18.67 -8.72 -13.19
N HIS A 221 17.88 -7.68 -13.44
CA HIS A 221 18.38 -6.34 -13.72
C HIS A 221 18.24 -5.46 -12.48
N ILE A 222 19.22 -4.59 -12.24
CA ILE A 222 19.25 -3.70 -11.07
C ILE A 222 19.27 -2.25 -11.53
N ARG A 223 18.38 -1.42 -10.99
CA ARG A 223 18.31 0.02 -11.27
C ARG A 223 18.30 0.83 -9.98
N THR A 224 19.45 1.41 -9.65
CA THR A 224 19.62 2.30 -8.49
C THR A 224 19.26 3.74 -8.84
N ASN A 225 18.38 4.35 -8.05
CA ASN A 225 17.97 5.74 -8.17
C ASN A 225 18.28 6.47 -6.86
N ARG A 226 19.50 7.00 -6.72
CA ARG A 226 19.94 7.65 -5.48
C ARG A 226 19.00 8.81 -5.10
N GLY A 227 18.68 8.92 -3.82
CA GLY A 227 17.76 9.95 -3.31
C GLY A 227 16.30 9.79 -3.73
N ALA A 228 15.94 8.74 -4.48
CA ALA A 228 14.57 8.57 -4.93
C ALA A 228 13.61 8.41 -3.75
N THR A 229 12.54 9.21 -3.80
CA THR A 229 11.29 9.01 -3.08
C THR A 229 10.33 8.18 -3.93
N VAL A 230 9.19 7.81 -3.36
CA VAL A 230 8.16 7.06 -4.09
C VAL A 230 7.70 7.81 -5.36
N PRO A 231 7.32 9.11 -5.31
CA PRO A 231 6.91 9.86 -6.51
C PRO A 231 7.99 9.91 -7.60
N ILE A 232 9.26 10.13 -7.20
CA ILE A 232 10.39 10.18 -8.15
C ILE A 232 10.55 8.83 -8.86
N LEU A 233 10.43 7.72 -8.12
CA LEU A 233 10.54 6.39 -8.71
C LEU A 233 9.36 6.09 -9.65
N THR A 234 8.15 6.49 -9.26
CA THR A 234 6.95 6.36 -10.12
C THR A 234 7.13 7.05 -11.45
N GLU A 235 7.66 8.28 -11.47
CA GLU A 235 7.91 9.01 -12.72
C GLU A 235 8.96 8.32 -13.60
N LYS A 236 9.98 7.72 -13.00
CA LYS A 236 10.97 6.91 -13.75
C LYS A 236 10.35 5.63 -14.31
N ILE A 237 9.43 4.99 -13.57
CA ILE A 237 8.67 3.83 -14.05
C ILE A 237 7.78 4.23 -15.24
N ARG A 238 7.09 5.38 -15.16
CA ARG A 238 6.28 5.91 -16.27
C ARG A 238 7.09 6.08 -17.56
N LYS A 239 8.35 6.50 -17.47
CA LYS A 239 9.25 6.68 -18.62
C LYS A 239 9.98 5.42 -19.07
N SER A 240 10.05 4.39 -18.24
CA SER A 240 10.79 3.16 -18.53
C SER A 240 9.98 2.16 -19.36
N ASN A 241 10.62 1.39 -20.25
CA ASN A 241 10.02 0.16 -20.77
C ASN A 241 10.16 -0.95 -19.71
N ILE A 242 9.02 -1.46 -19.22
CA ILE A 242 8.96 -2.55 -18.23
C ILE A 242 8.16 -3.77 -18.72
N GLN A 243 7.70 -3.75 -19.98
CA GLN A 243 6.84 -4.80 -20.53
C GLN A 243 7.57 -6.14 -20.68
N HIS A 244 8.90 -6.12 -20.72
CA HIS A 244 9.74 -7.31 -20.86
C HIS A 244 10.15 -7.95 -19.53
N TYR A 245 9.70 -7.43 -18.38
CA TYR A 245 9.91 -8.05 -17.08
C TYR A 245 8.67 -8.84 -16.65
N THR A 246 8.87 -10.03 -16.10
CA THR A 246 7.80 -10.83 -15.48
C THR A 246 7.63 -10.48 -14.00
N SER A 247 8.69 -9.98 -13.35
CA SER A 247 8.65 -9.56 -11.95
C SER A 247 9.38 -8.25 -11.70
N ILE A 248 8.90 -7.47 -10.72
CA ILE A 248 9.55 -6.26 -10.22
C ILE A 248 9.62 -6.26 -8.70
N ILE A 249 10.81 -5.92 -8.18
CA ILE A 249 11.08 -5.76 -6.75
C ILE A 249 11.34 -4.28 -6.49
N LEU A 250 10.51 -3.67 -5.65
CA LEU A 250 10.58 -2.26 -5.27
C LEU A 250 11.31 -2.10 -3.93
N VAL A 251 12.38 -1.29 -3.91
CA VAL A 251 13.17 -0.98 -2.70
C VAL A 251 13.26 0.54 -2.52
N VAL A 252 12.16 1.16 -2.10
CA VAL A 252 12.00 2.62 -1.99
C VAL A 252 11.14 2.99 -0.78
N GLY A 253 11.08 4.27 -0.39
CA GLY A 253 10.30 4.75 0.76
C GLY A 253 11.15 5.23 1.93
N GLY A 254 12.42 4.81 2.02
CA GLY A 254 13.30 5.25 3.10
C GLY A 254 13.52 6.77 3.12
N ASN A 255 13.60 7.42 1.95
CA ASN A 255 13.76 8.88 1.88
C ASN A 255 12.45 9.59 2.21
N ASP A 256 11.31 9.04 1.80
CA ASP A 256 9.98 9.51 2.17
C ASP A 256 9.81 9.52 3.69
N ALA A 257 10.15 8.41 4.35
CA ALA A 257 10.16 8.35 5.81
C ALA A 257 11.08 9.42 6.40
N SER A 258 12.33 9.51 5.92
CA SER A 258 13.31 10.49 6.40
C SER A 258 12.87 11.94 6.24
N SER A 259 12.10 12.25 5.19
CA SER A 259 11.50 13.57 4.94
C SER A 259 10.22 13.81 5.73
N ARG A 260 9.80 12.85 6.56
CA ARG A 260 8.59 12.91 7.40
C ARG A 260 7.33 13.23 6.58
N ILE A 261 7.22 12.64 5.38
CA ILE A 261 6.01 12.77 4.58
C ILE A 261 4.84 12.20 5.39
N GLN A 262 3.68 12.86 5.34
CA GLN A 262 2.50 12.38 6.06
C GLN A 262 2.16 10.93 5.67
N PRO A 263 1.84 10.05 6.64
CA PRO A 263 1.59 8.64 6.38
C PRO A 263 0.52 8.39 5.31
N GLU A 264 -0.55 9.20 5.26
CA GLU A 264 -1.57 9.07 4.22
C GLU A 264 -1.04 9.46 2.82
N ALA A 265 -0.26 10.54 2.72
CA ALA A 265 0.36 10.91 1.46
C ALA A 265 1.37 9.84 0.98
N PHE A 266 2.08 9.19 1.90
CA PHE A 266 2.94 8.05 1.59
C PHE A 266 2.12 6.87 1.03
N ARG A 267 0.97 6.56 1.65
CA ARG A 267 0.01 5.54 1.20
C ARG A 267 -0.46 5.84 -0.22
N GLU A 268 -0.98 7.03 -0.48
CA GLU A 268 -1.47 7.47 -1.79
C GLU A 268 -0.39 7.39 -2.88
N ASN A 269 0.82 7.85 -2.57
CA ASN A 269 1.95 7.78 -3.49
C ASN A 269 2.31 6.33 -3.87
N TYR A 270 2.29 5.42 -2.89
CA TYR A 270 2.53 4.01 -3.14
C TYR A 270 1.40 3.36 -3.96
N GLU A 271 0.13 3.61 -3.62
CA GLU A 271 -0.99 3.12 -4.41
C GLU A 271 -0.89 3.54 -5.87
N PHE A 272 -0.57 4.82 -6.10
CA PHE A 272 -0.39 5.36 -7.44
C PHE A 272 0.77 4.68 -8.18
N MET A 273 1.88 4.40 -7.50
CA MET A 273 3.01 3.65 -8.07
C MET A 273 2.61 2.23 -8.50
N ILE A 274 1.90 1.49 -7.64
CA ILE A 274 1.45 0.12 -7.94
C ILE A 274 0.44 0.10 -9.10
N LYS A 275 -0.54 1.02 -9.09
CA LYS A 275 -1.51 1.19 -10.18
C LYS A 275 -0.81 1.52 -11.51
N THR A 276 0.22 2.36 -11.47
CA THR A 276 1.06 2.70 -12.64
C THR A 276 1.84 1.50 -13.17
N LEU A 277 2.37 0.64 -12.31
CA LEU A 277 3.06 -0.58 -12.74
C LEU A 277 2.11 -1.53 -13.48
N ARG A 278 0.93 -1.78 -12.89
CA ARG A 278 -0.08 -2.67 -13.47
C ARG A 278 -0.67 -2.15 -14.76
N SER A 279 -0.90 -0.84 -14.89
CA SER A 279 -1.41 -0.28 -16.15
C SER A 279 -0.40 -0.45 -17.29
N LYS A 280 0.91 -0.43 -17.00
CA LYS A 280 1.96 -0.62 -18.00
C LYS A 280 2.26 -2.08 -18.32
N ASN A 281 2.12 -2.95 -17.32
CA ASN A 281 2.31 -4.39 -17.47
C ASN A 281 1.32 -5.12 -16.55
N PRO A 282 0.13 -5.50 -17.06
CA PRO A 282 -0.92 -6.12 -16.23
C PRO A 282 -0.54 -7.47 -15.62
N SER A 283 0.42 -8.19 -16.22
CA SER A 283 0.86 -9.51 -15.76
C SER A 283 2.10 -9.46 -14.85
N ILE A 284 2.60 -8.27 -14.49
CA ILE A 284 3.81 -8.16 -13.68
C ILE A 284 3.58 -8.63 -12.25
N ASP A 285 4.41 -9.54 -11.76
CA ASP A 285 4.47 -9.90 -10.35
C ASP A 285 5.21 -8.81 -9.58
N ILE A 286 4.59 -8.28 -8.52
CA ILE A 286 5.12 -7.15 -7.76
C ILE A 286 5.49 -7.61 -6.36
N ALA A 287 6.73 -7.36 -5.97
CA ALA A 287 7.19 -7.47 -4.60
C ALA A 287 7.71 -6.13 -4.10
N VAL A 288 7.38 -5.78 -2.86
CA VAL A 288 7.80 -4.54 -2.21
C VAL A 288 8.62 -4.90 -0.98
N SER A 289 9.83 -4.38 -0.90
CA SER A 289 10.63 -4.45 0.32
C SER A 289 10.10 -3.48 1.35
N GLU A 290 9.96 -3.95 2.58
CA GLU A 290 9.89 -3.05 3.73
C GLU A 290 11.07 -2.09 3.69
N ILE A 291 10.83 -0.89 4.22
CA ILE A 291 11.90 0.08 4.47
C ILE A 291 12.75 -0.51 5.59
N CYS A 292 14.05 -0.74 5.32
CA CYS A 292 14.96 -1.19 6.36
C CYS A 292 14.98 -0.16 7.52
N PRO A 293 15.08 -0.62 8.77
CA PRO A 293 15.28 0.25 9.93
C PRO A 293 16.37 1.30 9.71
N ARG A 294 16.19 2.51 10.20
CA ARG A 294 17.15 3.62 10.04
C ARG A 294 17.35 4.35 11.35
N ARG A 295 18.56 4.88 11.55
CA ARG A 295 18.88 5.66 12.77
C ARG A 295 18.08 6.96 12.83
N ASN A 296 17.79 7.58 11.69
CA ASN A 296 17.27 8.95 11.62
C ASN A 296 15.74 9.04 11.50
N VAL A 297 15.03 7.92 11.43
CA VAL A 297 13.56 7.90 11.32
C VAL A 297 12.98 6.57 11.79
N ASN A 298 11.84 6.62 12.47
CA ASN A 298 11.02 5.43 12.73
C ASN A 298 10.29 5.00 11.44
N THR A 299 10.64 3.81 10.94
CA THR A 299 10.09 3.23 9.71
C THR A 299 8.83 2.40 9.93
N ASP A 300 8.46 2.07 11.17
CA ASP A 300 7.41 1.11 11.50
C ASP A 300 6.03 1.57 11.02
N VAL A 301 5.75 2.86 11.14
CA VAL A 301 4.48 3.46 10.67
C VAL A 301 4.32 3.27 9.16
N TYR A 302 5.40 3.49 8.40
CA TYR A 302 5.41 3.34 6.95
C TYR A 302 5.35 1.88 6.54
N ASN A 303 6.08 0.99 7.22
CA ASN A 303 6.02 -0.45 6.97
C ASN A 303 4.63 -1.01 7.27
N THR A 304 3.97 -0.55 8.34
CA THR A 304 2.56 -0.90 8.65
C THR A 304 1.63 -0.52 7.50
N ILE A 305 1.84 0.66 6.90
CA ILE A 305 1.09 1.08 5.71
C ILE A 305 1.35 0.13 4.54
N LEU A 306 2.61 -0.22 4.27
CA LEU A 306 2.98 -1.15 3.19
C LEU A 306 2.27 -2.50 3.32
N HIS A 307 2.21 -3.08 4.53
CA HIS A 307 1.47 -4.33 4.79
C HIS A 307 -0.04 -4.20 4.56
N ARG A 308 -0.60 -3.04 4.90
CA ARG A 308 -2.03 -2.80 4.66
C ARG A 308 -2.31 -2.73 3.15
N ILE A 309 -1.57 -1.89 2.42
CA ILE A 309 -1.78 -1.73 0.99
C ILE A 309 -1.39 -2.97 0.18
N SER A 310 -0.51 -3.84 0.69
CA SER A 310 -0.18 -5.11 0.02
C SER A 310 -1.36 -6.06 -0.04
N THR A 311 -2.20 -6.05 0.99
CA THR A 311 -3.45 -6.80 1.02
C THR A 311 -4.48 -6.15 0.09
N GLU A 312 -4.65 -4.83 0.19
CA GLU A 312 -5.62 -4.07 -0.62
C GLU A 312 -5.33 -4.16 -2.12
N LEU A 313 -4.05 -4.14 -2.52
CA LEU A 313 -3.62 -4.14 -3.91
C LEU A 313 -3.02 -5.47 -4.38
N ASN A 314 -3.00 -6.51 -3.55
CA ASN A 314 -2.47 -7.84 -3.86
C ASN A 314 -1.03 -7.83 -4.43
N PHE A 315 -0.05 -7.47 -3.61
CA PHE A 315 1.38 -7.61 -3.94
C PHE A 315 2.15 -8.26 -2.79
N LYS A 316 3.34 -8.80 -3.07
CA LYS A 316 4.15 -9.50 -2.06
C LYS A 316 4.95 -8.53 -1.20
N ILE A 317 5.03 -8.78 0.11
CA ILE A 317 5.92 -8.03 1.01
C ILE A 317 7.20 -8.82 1.28
N ILE A 318 8.33 -8.14 1.17
CA ILE A 318 9.64 -8.65 1.58
C ILE A 318 9.99 -8.02 2.93
N LYS A 319 9.86 -8.82 3.99
CA LYS A 319 10.15 -8.38 5.36
C LYS A 319 11.64 -8.09 5.51
N GLN A 320 11.96 -6.94 6.09
CA GLN A 320 13.33 -6.55 6.41
C GLN A 320 13.51 -6.36 7.91
N THR A 321 12.53 -5.77 8.59
CA THR A 321 12.66 -5.24 9.95
C THR A 321 13.35 -6.22 10.91
N ASP A 322 12.84 -7.45 11.04
CA ASP A 322 13.34 -8.45 11.99
C ASP A 322 14.80 -8.85 11.78
N ALA A 323 15.32 -8.75 10.56
CA ALA A 323 16.70 -9.12 10.26
C ALA A 323 17.70 -7.99 10.55
N PHE A 324 17.25 -6.74 10.65
CA PHE A 324 18.12 -5.56 10.77
C PHE A 324 18.09 -4.92 12.16
N VAL A 325 17.26 -5.44 13.06
CA VAL A 325 17.15 -5.00 14.46
C VAL A 325 17.54 -6.15 15.39
N SER A 326 18.31 -5.83 16.44
CA SER A 326 18.66 -6.75 17.51
C SER A 326 17.47 -6.99 18.47
N ARG A 327 17.57 -7.96 19.37
CA ARG A 327 16.54 -8.22 20.39
C ARG A 327 16.24 -7.01 21.29
N GLY A 328 17.21 -6.10 21.46
CA GLY A 328 17.04 -4.88 22.24
C GLY A 328 16.35 -3.73 21.51
N GLY A 329 16.03 -3.88 20.21
CA GLY A 329 15.48 -2.80 19.39
C GLY A 329 16.54 -1.95 18.68
N ASP A 330 17.83 -2.20 18.92
CA ASP A 330 18.93 -1.47 18.27
C ASP A 330 19.23 -2.00 16.88
N LEU A 331 19.67 -1.12 15.97
CA LEU A 331 20.17 -1.52 14.66
C LEU A 331 21.35 -2.49 14.79
N VAL A 332 21.35 -3.55 13.97
CA VAL A 332 22.49 -4.48 13.90
C VAL A 332 23.66 -3.75 13.24
N SER A 333 24.63 -3.32 14.04
CA SER A 333 25.71 -2.41 13.62
C SER A 333 26.56 -2.95 12.46
N THR A 334 26.72 -4.27 12.34
CA THR A 334 27.48 -4.90 11.25
C THR A 334 26.81 -4.75 9.88
N TYR A 335 25.49 -4.52 9.84
CA TYR A 335 24.71 -4.36 8.61
C TYR A 335 24.66 -2.93 8.08
N TYR A 336 25.04 -1.94 8.89
CA TYR A 336 24.99 -0.53 8.53
C TYR A 336 26.37 0.13 8.55
N HIS A 337 26.56 1.08 7.64
CA HIS A 337 27.66 2.04 7.78
C HIS A 337 27.46 2.91 9.02
N ARG A 338 28.48 3.71 9.36
CA ARG A 338 28.45 4.60 10.54
C ARG A 338 27.29 5.59 10.51
N ASP A 339 26.70 5.87 9.34
CA ASP A 339 25.54 6.73 9.19
C ASP A 339 24.21 6.11 9.68
N GLY A 340 24.16 4.78 9.90
CA GLY A 340 22.94 4.09 10.30
C GLY A 340 21.83 4.16 9.24
N ILE A 341 22.20 4.38 7.98
CA ILE A 341 21.28 4.53 6.83
C ILE A 341 21.68 3.56 5.74
N HIS A 342 22.93 3.61 5.28
CA HIS A 342 23.39 2.80 4.17
C HIS A 342 23.90 1.45 4.65
N LEU A 343 23.67 0.41 3.85
CA LEU A 343 24.04 -0.96 4.18
C LEU A 343 25.52 -1.20 3.89
N THR A 344 26.19 -1.93 4.78
CA THR A 344 27.50 -2.53 4.48
C THR A 344 27.34 -3.65 3.43
N ASN A 345 28.46 -4.27 3.02
CA ASN A 345 28.40 -5.48 2.20
C ASN A 345 27.60 -6.60 2.91
N GLN A 346 27.77 -6.77 4.24
CA GLN A 346 27.02 -7.75 5.01
C GLN A 346 25.52 -7.43 5.04
N GLY A 347 25.15 -6.17 5.27
CA GLY A 347 23.75 -5.74 5.23
C GLY A 347 23.12 -5.92 3.84
N THR A 348 23.89 -5.66 2.78
CA THR A 348 23.44 -5.87 1.39
C THR A 348 23.20 -7.36 1.10
N ILE A 349 24.07 -8.25 1.58
CA ILE A 349 23.86 -9.71 1.48
C ILE A 349 22.61 -10.12 2.24
N GLN A 350 22.39 -9.58 3.45
CA GLN A 350 21.20 -9.89 4.23
C GLN A 350 19.91 -9.40 3.55
N LEU A 351 19.93 -8.20 2.96
CA LEU A 351 18.83 -7.68 2.13
C LEU A 351 18.51 -8.63 0.97
N LEU A 352 19.53 -9.07 0.23
CA LEU A 352 19.37 -10.00 -0.89
C LEU A 352 18.84 -11.36 -0.45
N ARG A 353 19.27 -11.88 0.72
CA ARG A 353 18.72 -13.11 1.29
C ARG A 353 17.23 -12.98 1.57
N ASN A 354 16.81 -11.88 2.17
CA ASN A 354 15.39 -11.62 2.43
C ASN A 354 14.60 -11.52 1.13
N ILE A 355 15.14 -10.83 0.10
CA ILE A 355 14.53 -10.79 -1.23
C ILE A 355 14.39 -12.19 -1.82
N ASN A 356 15.46 -13.00 -1.78
CA ASN A 356 15.50 -14.34 -2.38
C ASN A 356 14.51 -15.33 -1.72
N ARG A 357 14.09 -15.08 -0.47
CA ARG A 357 13.05 -15.88 0.21
C ARG A 357 11.65 -15.67 -0.37
N VAL A 358 11.41 -14.52 -1.02
CA VAL A 358 10.09 -14.15 -1.57
C VAL A 358 10.06 -14.19 -3.08
N VAL A 359 11.15 -13.77 -3.73
CA VAL A 359 11.32 -13.75 -5.18
C VAL A 359 12.65 -14.41 -5.51
N ASN A 360 12.64 -15.51 -6.28
CA ASN A 360 13.84 -16.25 -6.62
C ASN A 360 14.75 -15.44 -7.56
N ILE A 361 15.81 -14.84 -7.02
CA ILE A 361 16.76 -14.01 -7.79
C ILE A 361 18.10 -14.71 -8.06
N PHE A 362 18.26 -15.97 -7.65
CA PHE A 362 19.47 -16.80 -7.76
C PHE A 362 20.78 -16.05 -7.41
N ILE A 363 21.29 -16.24 -6.20
CA ILE A 363 22.54 -15.61 -5.76
C ILE A 363 23.71 -16.57 -6.01
N ARG A 364 24.69 -16.17 -6.81
CA ARG A 364 25.93 -16.93 -7.02
C ARG A 364 26.80 -16.82 -5.78
N THR A 365 27.03 -17.95 -5.14
CA THR A 365 28.01 -18.08 -4.06
C THR A 365 29.35 -18.45 -4.67
N ASN A 366 30.40 -17.65 -4.45
CA ASN A 366 31.76 -17.94 -4.94
C ASN A 366 32.43 -19.13 -4.18
N SER A 367 31.66 -20.10 -3.72
CA SER A 367 32.09 -21.13 -2.75
C SER A 367 33.02 -22.21 -3.30
N SER A 368 33.53 -22.14 -4.54
CA SER A 368 34.24 -23.29 -5.13
C SER A 368 35.45 -22.97 -6.05
N GLN A 369 36.09 -21.80 -5.95
CA GLN A 369 37.35 -21.54 -6.68
C GLN A 369 38.49 -21.05 -5.77
N SER A 370 38.56 -21.53 -4.54
CA SER A 370 39.85 -21.56 -3.83
C SER A 370 40.62 -22.79 -4.28
N ASN A 371 41.61 -22.55 -5.14
CA ASN A 371 42.69 -23.43 -5.57
C ASN A 371 43.00 -24.55 -4.57
N ASN A 372 42.58 -25.77 -4.90
CA ASN A 372 43.16 -27.00 -4.37
C ASN A 372 43.48 -27.89 -5.58
N GLU A 373 44.45 -27.45 -6.40
CA GLU A 373 45.00 -28.24 -7.51
C GLU A 373 46.07 -29.26 -7.05
N ASN A 374 46.34 -29.39 -5.75
CA ASN A 374 47.34 -30.35 -5.25
C ASN A 374 46.79 -31.30 -4.16
N ASN A 375 45.66 -31.98 -4.37
CA ASN A 375 45.47 -33.28 -3.71
C ASN A 375 44.49 -34.22 -4.43
N GLU A 376 44.90 -35.47 -4.44
CA GLU A 376 44.48 -36.57 -5.29
C GLU A 376 43.04 -37.08 -5.08
N GLN A 377 42.50 -37.58 -6.20
CA GLN A 377 41.68 -38.79 -6.31
C GLN A 377 40.88 -39.22 -5.07
N HIS A 378 39.62 -38.79 -4.97
CA HIS A 378 38.53 -39.74 -4.70
C HIS A 378 37.18 -39.18 -5.16
N GLY A 379 36.53 -39.93 -6.05
CA GLY A 379 35.24 -39.58 -6.64
C GLY A 379 34.13 -39.45 -5.59
N LYS A 380 33.70 -38.22 -5.33
CA LYS A 380 32.42 -37.93 -4.69
C LYS A 380 31.69 -36.88 -5.50
N ARG A 381 30.44 -37.19 -5.85
CA ARG A 381 29.48 -36.31 -6.53
C ARG A 381 29.47 -34.93 -5.87
N GLN A 382 29.79 -33.90 -6.65
CA GLN A 382 29.74 -32.50 -6.22
C GLN A 382 28.29 -32.14 -5.86
N SER A 383 28.01 -31.99 -4.56
CA SER A 383 26.79 -31.36 -4.09
C SER A 383 26.96 -29.84 -4.14
N ILE A 384 26.01 -29.14 -4.77
CA ILE A 384 25.92 -27.67 -4.77
C ILE A 384 25.95 -27.17 -3.32
N VAL A 385 27.03 -26.48 -2.93
CA VAL A 385 27.24 -26.02 -1.55
C VAL A 385 26.62 -24.63 -1.37
N ASN A 386 25.42 -24.59 -0.78
CA ASN A 386 24.70 -23.37 -0.41
C ASN A 386 25.24 -22.79 0.91
N THR A 387 26.49 -22.35 0.92
CA THR A 387 27.08 -21.59 2.04
C THR A 387 27.92 -20.42 1.50
N PHE A 388 27.90 -19.28 2.19
CA PHE A 388 28.78 -18.14 1.87
C PHE A 388 29.61 -17.81 3.10
N ASN A 389 30.94 -17.89 2.98
CA ASN A 389 31.89 -17.78 4.11
C ASN A 389 31.54 -18.72 5.28
N GLY A 390 31.19 -19.97 5.02
CA GLY A 390 30.81 -20.94 6.05
C GLY A 390 29.42 -20.71 6.66
N ILE A 391 28.71 -19.65 6.31
CA ILE A 391 27.38 -19.34 6.84
C ILE A 391 26.31 -20.00 5.98
N CYS A 392 25.44 -20.80 6.61
CA CYS A 392 24.29 -21.44 6.00
C CYS A 392 23.29 -20.41 5.48
N PHE A 393 22.84 -20.55 4.23
CA PHE A 393 21.84 -19.63 3.65
C PHE A 393 20.45 -19.75 4.25
N ASN A 394 20.10 -20.90 4.81
CA ASN A 394 18.77 -21.12 5.37
C ASN A 394 18.64 -20.48 6.77
N CYS A 395 19.54 -20.84 7.70
CA CYS A 395 19.49 -20.39 9.09
C CYS A 395 20.45 -19.25 9.48
N GLY A 396 21.45 -18.93 8.67
CA GLY A 396 22.42 -17.88 8.99
C GLY A 396 23.51 -18.25 10.00
N PHE A 397 23.61 -19.53 10.42
CA PHE A 397 24.68 -20.00 11.32
C PHE A 397 25.93 -20.45 10.56
N TYR A 398 27.10 -20.20 11.16
CA TYR A 398 28.39 -20.67 10.65
C TYR A 398 28.51 -22.20 10.84
N GLY A 399 29.00 -22.93 9.83
CA GLY A 399 29.24 -24.37 9.86
C GLY A 399 28.01 -25.25 9.59
N HIS A 400 26.80 -24.68 9.45
CA HIS A 400 25.61 -25.46 9.12
C HIS A 400 25.54 -25.82 7.63
N HIS A 401 25.45 -27.11 7.32
CA HIS A 401 25.12 -27.57 5.98
C HIS A 401 23.61 -27.44 5.72
N TYR A 402 23.23 -27.06 4.49
CA TYR A 402 21.82 -26.91 4.12
C TYR A 402 20.97 -28.17 4.36
N LYS A 403 21.57 -29.36 4.18
CA LYS A 403 20.89 -30.65 4.39
C LYS A 403 20.58 -30.96 5.86
N ASP A 404 21.34 -30.36 6.77
CA ASP A 404 21.20 -30.56 8.21
C ASP A 404 20.47 -29.38 8.88
N CYS A 405 19.99 -28.43 8.07
CA CYS A 405 19.34 -27.22 8.51
C CYS A 405 17.83 -27.44 8.64
N HIS A 406 17.39 -28.05 9.75
CA HIS A 406 15.98 -28.14 10.09
C HIS A 406 15.46 -26.75 10.52
N THR A 407 14.52 -26.20 9.76
CA THR A 407 13.74 -25.02 10.13
C THR A 407 12.80 -25.38 11.29
N PHE A 408 12.85 -24.60 12.36
CA PHE A 408 11.74 -24.47 13.32
C PHE A 408 10.76 -23.40 12.84
#